data_AF-A0A1V6B2I7-F1
#
_entry.id   AF-A0A1V6B2I7-F1
#
_cell.length_a   1.000
_cell.length_b   1.000
_cell.length_c   1.000
_cell.angle_alpha   90.00
_cell.angle_beta   90.00
_cell.angle_gamma   90.00
#
_symmetry.space_group_name_H-M   'P 1'
#
loop_
_entity.id
_entity.type
_entity.pdbx_description
1 polymer ?
#
loop_
_entity_poly.entity_id
_entity_poly.type
_entity_poly.pdbx_seq_one_letter_code
_entity_poly.pdbx_strand_id
1 'polypeptide(L)'
;MRRPFVGAILGMIVFLAGPGWGAAQAVKIRIIVDEGHVRLLPSPQSSLLKTVPKGAVFPADDIENDWYRVFLPGGRGEYDLIGFIHRDEAEKVETASLRPEEGPAVPEPSRRPLSLKISGGTARCRTGFPNTVREYLGAYFRAEAAAAKNLVVLQGDIPPVHNGYNAAAELLVEFGGLGLGLGAEYVRVESTGSMNFATKHWTPDLYSFSMTDRLTVVPVRANVYADVLRSRLGRILVYGGAGLYFGHFSDVWSGVNEKGETLYFSQRADASALGFQAGLEIEIRLSERLALVAEAAGRRAVIDGFTGTAEGTPGWFHPKSGISEEPRSGILYSYELQMTTDGPWIPELLIYEALPTAKSLGLSSRQRLRGAAEARLDFTGYSARLGLRFKF
;
A
#
# COMPACT_ATOMS: atom_id res chain seq x y z
N MET A 1 31.71 -4.27 15.63
CA MET A 1 30.78 -5.33 15.22
C MET A 1 29.65 -4.72 14.40
N ARG A 2 29.65 -4.93 13.08
CA ARG A 2 28.62 -4.43 12.16
C ARG A 2 27.58 -5.53 11.96
N ARG A 3 26.31 -5.27 12.26
CA ARG A 3 25.19 -6.17 11.95
C ARG A 3 24.76 -5.97 10.48
N PRO A 4 24.61 -7.02 9.67
CA PRO A 4 23.84 -6.93 8.44
C PRO A 4 22.37 -7.22 8.79
N PHE A 5 21.49 -6.23 8.63
CA PHE A 5 20.05 -6.41 8.83
C PHE A 5 19.35 -6.24 7.49
N VAL A 6 18.80 -7.35 7.01
CA VAL A 6 17.54 -7.49 6.25
C VAL A 6 17.36 -6.51 5.07
N GLY A 7 17.88 -6.91 3.92
CA GLY A 7 17.51 -6.37 2.62
C GLY A 7 17.29 -7.52 1.64
N ALA A 8 16.12 -8.18 1.71
CA ALA A 8 15.79 -9.28 0.82
C ALA A 8 14.27 -9.55 0.70
N ILE A 9 13.46 -8.53 0.39
CA ILE A 9 12.15 -8.73 -0.28
C ILE A 9 11.89 -7.52 -1.19
N LEU A 10 12.52 -7.51 -2.37
CA LEU A 10 12.03 -6.73 -3.53
C LEU A 10 12.61 -7.36 -4.81
N GLY A 11 12.31 -8.62 -5.01
CA GLY A 11 12.77 -9.38 -6.17
C GLY A 11 11.65 -10.27 -6.65
N MET A 12 10.67 -9.71 -7.36
CA MET A 12 9.92 -10.41 -8.40
C MET A 12 8.87 -9.50 -9.05
N ILE A 13 8.68 -9.71 -10.35
CA ILE A 13 7.65 -9.17 -11.25
C ILE A 13 7.98 -7.82 -11.92
N VAL A 14 9.08 -7.78 -12.67
CA VAL A 14 9.17 -6.99 -13.91
C VAL A 14 9.76 -7.89 -14.99
N PHE A 15 8.92 -8.73 -15.61
CA PHE A 15 9.25 -9.47 -16.83
C PHE A 15 7.98 -9.94 -17.55
N LEU A 16 7.09 -9.03 -17.93
CA LEU A 16 6.00 -9.35 -18.88
C LEU A 16 5.68 -8.13 -19.76
N ALA A 17 6.66 -7.70 -20.55
CA ALA A 17 6.42 -6.88 -21.73
C ALA A 17 7.45 -7.25 -22.81
N GLY A 18 7.44 -8.53 -23.20
CA GLY A 18 8.00 -8.92 -24.49
C GLY A 18 7.05 -8.48 -25.61
N PRO A 19 7.54 -7.88 -26.71
CA PRO A 19 6.72 -7.50 -27.83
C PRO A 19 6.24 -8.74 -28.59
N GLY A 20 4.92 -8.83 -28.82
CA GLY A 20 4.36 -9.60 -29.94
C GLY A 20 4.36 -11.13 -29.81
N TRP A 21 3.54 -11.69 -28.91
CA TRP A 21 2.93 -12.99 -29.19
C TRP A 21 1.72 -12.77 -30.09
N GLY A 22 1.95 -12.75 -31.40
CA GLY A 22 0.89 -13.10 -32.34
C GLY A 22 0.40 -14.48 -31.95
N ALA A 23 -0.91 -14.65 -31.77
CA ALA A 23 -1.51 -15.95 -31.56
C ALA A 23 -1.31 -16.77 -32.85
N ALA A 24 -0.17 -17.44 -32.95
CA ALA A 24 0.08 -18.43 -33.97
C ALA A 24 -1.04 -19.47 -33.85
N GLN A 25 -1.74 -19.73 -34.96
CA GLN A 25 -2.76 -20.76 -34.98
C GLN A 25 -2.10 -22.09 -34.60
N ALA A 26 -2.57 -22.71 -33.51
CA ALA A 26 -2.06 -24.00 -33.09
C ALA A 26 -2.23 -25.01 -34.23
N VAL A 27 -1.11 -25.52 -34.73
CA VAL A 27 -1.07 -26.52 -35.80
C VAL A 27 -1.38 -27.88 -35.16
N LYS A 28 -2.18 -28.71 -35.82
CA LYS A 28 -2.37 -30.10 -35.36
C LYS A 28 -1.38 -31.00 -36.06
N ILE A 29 -0.71 -31.86 -35.30
CA ILE A 29 0.18 -32.90 -35.85
C ILE A 29 -0.36 -34.29 -35.56
N ARG A 30 -0.08 -35.25 -36.44
CA ARG A 30 -0.44 -36.67 -36.28
C ARG A 30 0.83 -37.52 -36.30
N ILE A 31 0.93 -38.47 -35.38
CA ILE A 31 2.05 -39.42 -35.32
C ILE A 31 1.96 -40.42 -36.48
N ILE A 32 3.04 -40.56 -37.25
CA ILE A 32 3.10 -41.43 -38.45
C ILE A 32 3.90 -42.73 -38.25
N VAL A 33 4.73 -42.77 -37.22
CA VAL A 33 5.50 -43.95 -36.79
C VAL A 33 4.68 -44.78 -35.79
N ASP A 34 5.00 -46.06 -35.65
CA ASP A 34 4.28 -46.98 -34.74
C ASP A 34 4.33 -46.50 -33.28
N GLU A 35 5.50 -45.97 -32.88
CA GLU A 35 5.78 -45.41 -31.57
C GLU A 35 6.45 -44.04 -31.70
N GLY A 36 5.69 -42.96 -31.47
CA GLY A 36 6.19 -41.59 -31.44
C GLY A 36 6.76 -41.24 -30.07
N HIS A 37 7.89 -40.55 -30.04
CA HIS A 37 8.66 -40.24 -28.85
C HIS A 37 8.50 -38.79 -28.44
N VAL A 38 7.83 -38.54 -27.32
CA VAL A 38 7.73 -37.20 -26.74
C VAL A 38 8.87 -36.98 -25.77
N ARG A 39 9.72 -35.98 -26.03
CA ARG A 39 10.93 -35.68 -25.24
C ARG A 39 10.81 -34.36 -24.47
N LEU A 40 11.61 -34.22 -23.41
CA LEU A 40 11.62 -33.01 -22.58
C LEU A 40 12.24 -31.79 -23.28
N LEU A 41 13.25 -32.00 -24.13
CA LEU A 41 13.96 -30.98 -24.90
C LEU A 41 13.99 -31.37 -26.39
N PRO A 42 14.14 -30.41 -27.33
CA PRO A 42 14.23 -30.65 -28.77
C PRO A 42 15.59 -31.25 -29.17
N SER A 43 15.88 -32.45 -28.68
CA SER A 43 17.13 -33.17 -28.92
C SER A 43 16.90 -34.69 -28.87
N PRO A 44 17.53 -35.47 -29.76
CA PRO A 44 17.45 -36.94 -29.73
C PRO A 44 18.03 -37.56 -28.45
N GLN A 45 18.95 -36.86 -27.76
CA GLN A 45 19.58 -37.30 -26.52
C GLN A 45 18.75 -36.92 -25.27
N SER A 46 17.68 -36.14 -25.44
CA SER A 46 16.81 -35.73 -24.32
C SER A 46 16.05 -36.92 -23.74
N SER A 47 15.80 -36.88 -22.42
CA SER A 47 14.93 -37.82 -21.72
C SER A 47 13.56 -37.93 -22.40
N LEU A 48 13.11 -39.19 -22.54
CA LEU A 48 11.79 -39.54 -23.05
C LEU A 48 10.75 -39.30 -21.94
N LEU A 49 9.75 -38.47 -22.23
CA LEU A 49 8.62 -38.23 -21.33
C LEU A 49 7.55 -39.31 -21.50
N LYS A 50 7.20 -39.62 -22.75
CA LYS A 50 6.13 -40.55 -23.09
C LYS A 50 6.26 -41.06 -24.51
N THR A 51 5.84 -42.31 -24.74
CA THR A 51 5.61 -42.87 -26.07
C THR A 51 4.14 -42.77 -26.43
N VAL A 52 3.84 -42.38 -27.66
CA VAL A 52 2.48 -42.18 -28.19
C VAL A 52 2.26 -43.06 -29.42
N PRO A 53 1.10 -43.71 -29.57
CA PRO A 53 0.86 -44.61 -30.68
C PRO A 53 0.66 -43.86 -32.00
N LYS A 54 0.93 -44.53 -33.12
CA LYS A 54 0.58 -44.08 -34.47
C LYS A 54 -0.86 -43.58 -34.56
N GLY A 55 -1.06 -42.46 -35.24
CA GLY A 55 -2.37 -41.85 -35.44
C GLY A 55 -2.82 -40.92 -34.31
N ALA A 56 -2.10 -40.87 -33.17
CA ALA A 56 -2.36 -39.89 -32.13
C ALA A 56 -2.21 -38.46 -32.69
N VAL A 57 -3.13 -37.56 -32.31
CA VAL A 57 -3.16 -36.17 -32.79
C VAL A 57 -2.95 -35.21 -31.63
N PHE A 58 -2.02 -34.27 -31.79
CA PHE A 58 -1.68 -33.29 -30.77
C PHE A 58 -1.80 -31.86 -31.30
N PRO A 59 -2.25 -30.90 -30.46
CA PRO A 59 -2.01 -29.49 -30.73
C PRO A 59 -0.52 -29.19 -30.55
N ALA A 60 0.06 -28.51 -31.52
CA ALA A 60 1.46 -28.12 -31.54
C ALA A 60 1.61 -26.64 -31.89
N ASP A 61 2.64 -26.03 -31.36
CA ASP A 61 3.14 -24.74 -31.86
C ASP A 61 4.02 -24.96 -33.10
N ASP A 62 4.43 -23.87 -33.76
CA ASP A 62 5.23 -23.97 -34.98
C ASP A 62 6.59 -24.64 -34.74
N ILE A 63 7.21 -25.14 -35.82
CA ILE A 63 8.44 -25.94 -35.76
C ILE A 63 9.61 -25.06 -35.32
N GLU A 64 10.34 -25.48 -34.29
CA GLU A 64 11.65 -24.92 -33.95
C GLU A 64 12.71 -26.01 -34.11
N ASN A 65 13.66 -25.82 -35.02
CA ASN A 65 14.76 -26.75 -35.31
C ASN A 65 14.33 -28.19 -35.63
N ASP A 66 13.28 -28.38 -36.45
CA ASP A 66 12.68 -29.69 -36.80
C ASP A 66 11.99 -30.43 -35.64
N TRP A 67 11.66 -29.73 -34.55
CA TRP A 67 10.83 -30.27 -33.47
C TRP A 67 9.49 -29.55 -33.38
N TYR A 68 8.43 -30.33 -33.20
CA TYR A 68 7.12 -29.82 -32.83
C TYR A 68 7.01 -29.74 -31.31
N ARG A 69 6.65 -28.55 -30.80
CA ARG A 69 6.32 -28.36 -29.38
C ARG A 69 4.85 -28.73 -29.16
N VAL A 70 4.59 -29.82 -28.45
CA VAL A 70 3.25 -30.36 -28.17
C VAL A 70 2.83 -30.16 -26.72
N PHE A 71 1.52 -30.00 -26.50
CA PHE A 71 0.92 -29.99 -25.17
C PHE A 71 0.28 -31.34 -24.89
N LEU A 72 0.80 -32.04 -23.87
CA LEU A 72 0.25 -33.31 -23.42
C LEU A 72 -0.82 -33.06 -22.35
N PRO A 73 -2.03 -33.65 -22.48
CA PRO A 73 -3.05 -33.52 -21.45
C PRO A 73 -2.55 -34.15 -20.15
N GLY A 74 -2.43 -33.32 -19.11
CA GLY A 74 -2.12 -33.78 -17.76
C GLY A 74 -3.19 -34.74 -17.24
N GLY A 75 -2.78 -35.83 -16.57
CA GLY A 75 -3.72 -36.71 -15.90
C GLY A 75 -4.43 -35.99 -14.75
N ARG A 76 -5.74 -36.24 -14.57
CA ARG A 76 -6.58 -35.75 -13.44
C ARG A 76 -6.19 -34.38 -12.85
N GLY A 77 -6.33 -33.32 -13.64
CA GLY A 77 -6.28 -31.94 -13.14
C GLY A 77 -4.89 -31.32 -13.01
N GLU A 78 -3.85 -31.96 -13.54
CA GLU A 78 -2.51 -31.36 -13.64
C GLU A 78 -2.35 -30.50 -14.91
N TYR A 79 -1.45 -29.53 -14.83
CA TYR A 79 -1.09 -28.61 -15.93
C TYR A 79 -0.70 -29.36 -17.21
N ASP A 80 -0.96 -28.76 -18.37
CA ASP A 80 -0.51 -29.28 -19.66
C ASP A 80 1.03 -29.42 -19.66
N LEU A 81 1.53 -30.63 -19.85
CA LEU A 81 2.96 -30.91 -19.88
C LEU A 81 3.49 -30.59 -21.29
N ILE A 82 4.53 -29.77 -21.39
CA ILE A 82 5.14 -29.42 -22.67
C ILE A 82 6.16 -30.50 -23.05
N GLY A 83 6.05 -31.03 -24.26
CA GLY A 83 7.00 -31.97 -24.83
C GLY A 83 7.36 -31.64 -26.27
N PHE A 84 8.37 -32.33 -26.80
CA PHE A 84 8.88 -32.15 -28.15
C PHE A 84 8.83 -33.46 -28.93
N ILE A 85 8.34 -33.41 -30.16
CA ILE A 85 8.27 -34.54 -31.10
C ILE A 85 9.06 -34.18 -32.35
N HIS A 86 9.96 -35.06 -32.80
CA HIS A 86 10.75 -34.81 -34.00
C HIS A 86 9.87 -34.82 -35.25
N ARG A 87 10.20 -33.98 -36.24
CA ARG A 87 9.43 -33.82 -37.47
C ARG A 87 9.24 -35.13 -38.25
N ASP A 88 10.23 -36.02 -38.22
CA ASP A 88 10.15 -37.31 -38.93
C ASP A 88 9.17 -38.31 -38.29
N GLU A 89 8.69 -38.03 -37.07
CA GLU A 89 7.75 -38.89 -36.35
C GLU A 89 6.30 -38.40 -36.49
N ALA A 90 6.07 -37.20 -37.05
CA ALA A 90 4.75 -36.59 -37.14
C ALA A 90 4.52 -35.75 -38.41
N GLU A 91 3.33 -35.85 -38.98
CA GLU A 91 2.89 -35.02 -40.10
C GLU A 91 1.95 -33.91 -39.63
N LYS A 92 2.01 -32.72 -40.27
CA LYS A 92 1.00 -31.68 -40.05
C LYS A 92 -0.31 -32.19 -40.62
N VAL A 93 -1.33 -32.30 -39.77
CA VAL A 93 -2.70 -32.54 -40.24
C VAL A 93 -3.20 -31.20 -40.73
N GLU A 94 -3.20 -31.02 -42.06
CA GLU A 94 -4.02 -29.96 -42.66
C GLU A 94 -5.43 -30.19 -42.13
N THR A 95 -5.84 -29.28 -41.24
CA THR A 95 -7.21 -29.25 -40.79
C THR A 95 -7.96 -28.84 -42.04
N ALA A 96 -8.39 -29.84 -42.83
CA ALA A 96 -9.37 -29.65 -43.89
C ALA A 96 -10.38 -28.70 -43.28
N SER A 97 -10.53 -27.53 -43.89
CA SER A 97 -11.37 -26.44 -43.42
C SER A 97 -12.81 -26.95 -43.38
N LEU A 98 -13.12 -27.75 -42.37
CA LEU A 98 -14.43 -27.99 -41.86
C LEU A 98 -14.83 -26.60 -41.40
N ARG A 99 -15.52 -25.87 -42.29
CA ARG A 99 -16.42 -24.81 -41.90
C ARG A 99 -17.10 -25.36 -40.65
N PRO A 100 -16.86 -24.77 -39.47
CA PRO A 100 -17.60 -25.17 -38.29
C PRO A 100 -19.06 -25.12 -38.73
N GLU A 101 -19.75 -26.26 -38.73
CA GLU A 101 -21.21 -26.18 -38.69
C GLU A 101 -21.49 -25.24 -37.53
N GLU A 102 -22.19 -24.14 -37.80
CA GLU A 102 -22.67 -23.21 -36.78
C GLU A 102 -23.60 -24.01 -35.87
N GLY A 103 -22.99 -24.73 -34.92
CA GLY A 103 -23.69 -25.27 -33.79
C GLY A 103 -24.44 -24.10 -33.13
N PRO A 104 -25.64 -24.35 -32.61
CA PRO A 104 -26.49 -23.29 -32.06
C PRO A 104 -25.64 -22.40 -31.17
N ALA A 105 -25.59 -21.11 -31.52
CA ALA A 105 -24.74 -20.13 -30.87
C ALA A 105 -24.82 -20.32 -29.37
N VAL A 106 -23.75 -20.82 -28.75
CA VAL A 106 -23.71 -20.99 -27.31
C VAL A 106 -23.98 -19.60 -26.75
N PRO A 107 -25.12 -19.38 -26.06
CA PRO A 107 -25.50 -18.05 -25.63
C PRO A 107 -24.34 -17.49 -24.83
N GLU A 108 -23.85 -16.31 -25.21
CA GLU A 108 -22.80 -15.64 -24.44
C GLU A 108 -23.27 -15.62 -22.98
N PRO A 109 -22.47 -16.16 -22.05
CA PRO A 109 -22.89 -16.25 -20.66
C PRO A 109 -23.29 -14.84 -20.20
N SER A 110 -24.54 -14.71 -19.73
CA SER A 110 -25.13 -13.42 -19.39
C SER A 110 -24.18 -12.67 -18.46
N ARG A 111 -23.62 -11.56 -18.93
CA ARG A 111 -22.64 -10.80 -18.14
C ARG A 111 -23.35 -10.25 -16.93
N ARG A 112 -22.92 -10.73 -15.76
CA ARG A 112 -23.31 -10.24 -14.44
C ARG A 112 -22.63 -8.89 -14.23
N PRO A 113 -23.36 -7.77 -14.31
CA PRO A 113 -22.73 -6.46 -14.29
C PRO A 113 -22.24 -6.09 -12.90
N LEU A 114 -22.79 -6.69 -11.84
CA LEU A 114 -22.53 -6.29 -10.46
C LEU A 114 -21.47 -7.18 -9.79
N SER A 115 -20.51 -6.57 -9.10
CA SER A 115 -19.57 -7.29 -8.24
C SER A 115 -19.27 -6.54 -6.95
N LEU A 116 -18.89 -7.29 -5.91
CA LEU A 116 -18.38 -6.77 -4.64
C LEU A 116 -16.91 -7.14 -4.51
N LYS A 117 -16.04 -6.16 -4.32
CA LYS A 117 -14.61 -6.34 -3.99
C LYS A 117 -14.38 -6.04 -2.52
N ILE A 118 -13.70 -6.94 -1.81
CA ILE A 118 -13.20 -6.72 -0.45
C ILE A 118 -11.70 -6.98 -0.46
N SER A 119 -10.90 -6.06 0.09
CA SER A 119 -9.45 -6.16 0.05
C SER A 119 -8.81 -5.55 1.30
N GLY A 120 -7.59 -5.95 1.60
CA GLY A 120 -6.78 -5.37 2.67
C GLY A 120 -5.30 -5.49 2.37
N GLY A 121 -4.50 -4.68 3.06
CA GLY A 121 -3.05 -4.69 2.85
C GLY A 121 -2.32 -3.59 3.59
N THR A 122 -1.22 -3.15 3.00
CA THR A 122 -0.31 -2.17 3.59
C THR A 122 -0.53 -0.80 2.96
N ALA A 123 -0.29 0.23 3.75
CA ALA A 123 -0.38 1.61 3.33
C ALA A 123 0.88 2.37 3.75
N ARG A 124 1.29 3.33 2.92
CA ARG A 124 2.24 4.36 3.28
C ARG A 124 1.64 5.74 3.04
N CYS A 125 1.84 6.67 3.97
CA CYS A 125 1.43 8.08 3.86
C CYS A 125 2.62 9.02 4.13
N ARG A 126 2.59 10.22 3.56
CA ARG A 126 3.59 11.26 3.81
C ARG A 126 3.45 11.91 5.18
N THR A 127 2.19 12.03 5.65
CA THR A 127 1.67 12.68 6.86
C THR A 127 1.97 14.17 7.00
N GLY A 128 3.08 14.67 6.45
CA GLY A 128 3.40 16.09 6.40
C GLY A 128 3.95 16.60 7.72
N PHE A 129 3.34 17.66 8.25
CA PHE A 129 3.81 18.37 9.45
C PHE A 129 3.99 17.51 10.71
N PRO A 130 3.18 16.47 11.00
CA PRO A 130 3.46 15.53 12.09
C PRO A 130 4.86 14.91 12.02
N ASN A 131 5.35 14.57 10.82
CA ASN A 131 6.72 14.05 10.67
C ASN A 131 7.77 15.12 10.96
N THR A 132 7.50 16.39 10.61
CA THR A 132 8.37 17.52 10.96
C THR A 132 8.48 17.69 12.48
N VAL A 133 7.36 17.59 13.20
CA VAL A 133 7.34 17.63 14.68
C VAL A 133 8.18 16.49 15.26
N ARG A 134 7.97 15.25 14.78
CA ARG A 134 8.70 14.06 15.26
C ARG A 134 10.20 14.11 15.00
N GLU A 135 10.59 14.45 13.78
CA GLU A 135 11.99 14.60 13.39
C GLU A 135 12.68 15.66 14.25
N TYR A 136 12.01 16.80 14.42
CA TYR A 136 12.51 17.87 15.26
C TYR A 136 12.64 17.44 16.71
N LEU A 137 11.62 16.83 17.33
CA LEU A 137 11.69 16.41 18.73
C LEU A 137 12.88 15.47 18.96
N GLY A 138 13.06 14.47 18.11
CA GLY A 138 14.22 13.58 18.20
C GLY A 138 15.56 14.32 18.08
N ALA A 139 15.67 15.27 17.15
CA ALA A 139 16.87 16.09 16.98
C ALA A 139 17.11 17.05 18.15
N TYR A 140 16.05 17.70 18.63
CA TYR A 140 16.05 18.67 19.72
C TYR A 140 16.58 18.05 21.01
N PHE A 141 16.01 16.92 21.43
CA PHE A 141 16.47 16.29 22.66
C PHE A 141 17.94 15.80 22.58
N ARG A 142 18.39 15.37 21.40
CA ARG A 142 19.81 15.02 21.18
C ARG A 142 20.71 16.25 21.20
N ALA A 143 20.28 17.36 20.60
CA ALA A 143 21.01 18.62 20.60
C ALA A 143 21.06 19.24 22.00
N GLU A 144 19.95 19.26 22.73
CA GLU A 144 19.89 19.67 24.13
C GLU A 144 20.79 18.79 25.00
N ALA A 145 20.79 17.46 24.84
CA ALA A 145 21.73 16.62 25.58
C ALA A 145 23.22 16.88 25.25
N ALA A 146 23.52 17.29 24.01
CA ALA A 146 24.88 17.64 23.61
C ALA A 146 25.30 19.02 24.11
N ALA A 147 24.41 20.01 24.08
CA ALA A 147 24.65 21.38 24.49
C ALA A 147 24.56 21.56 26.01
N ALA A 148 23.57 20.92 26.64
CA ALA A 148 23.39 20.91 28.07
C ALA A 148 24.50 20.06 28.70
N LYS A 149 25.31 20.71 29.54
CA LYS A 149 26.30 19.99 30.35
C LYS A 149 25.65 18.93 31.23
N ASN A 150 24.35 19.04 31.53
CA ASN A 150 23.63 18.22 32.49
C ASN A 150 22.55 17.29 31.91
N LEU A 151 22.49 16.99 30.61
CA LEU A 151 21.54 15.99 30.08
C LEU A 151 22.26 14.94 29.21
N VAL A 152 21.82 13.69 29.25
CA VAL A 152 22.31 12.58 28.39
C VAL A 152 21.11 11.83 27.84
N VAL A 153 21.07 11.63 26.52
CA VAL A 153 20.13 10.67 25.91
C VAL A 153 20.67 9.26 26.16
N LEU A 154 19.93 8.45 26.91
CA LEU A 154 20.32 7.08 27.22
C LEU A 154 19.99 6.14 26.06
N GLN A 155 18.74 6.20 25.58
CA GLN A 155 18.21 5.32 24.56
C GLN A 155 16.92 5.88 23.98
N GLY A 156 16.62 5.53 22.73
CA GLY A 156 15.30 5.72 22.14
C GLY A 156 15.35 6.50 20.83
N ASP A 157 14.19 6.56 20.17
CA ASP A 157 13.99 7.32 18.95
C ASP A 157 12.50 7.68 18.76
N ILE A 158 12.24 8.71 17.97
CA ILE A 158 10.89 9.10 17.55
C ILE A 158 10.80 8.92 16.03
N PRO A 159 10.49 7.70 15.54
CA PRO A 159 10.49 7.43 14.11
C PRO A 159 9.30 8.10 13.43
N PRO A 160 9.41 8.52 12.16
CA PRO A 160 8.30 9.16 11.44
C PRO A 160 7.08 8.23 11.27
N VAL A 161 5.90 8.82 11.14
CA VAL A 161 4.64 8.14 10.84
C VAL A 161 4.51 8.01 9.33
N HIS A 162 4.80 6.82 8.81
CA HIS A 162 4.66 6.55 7.38
C HIS A 162 3.84 5.31 7.09
N ASN A 163 4.13 4.21 7.78
CA ASN A 163 3.61 2.90 7.42
C ASN A 163 2.37 2.55 8.23
N GLY A 164 1.50 1.75 7.63
CA GLY A 164 0.25 1.36 8.22
C GLY A 164 -0.45 0.28 7.42
N TYR A 165 -1.73 0.11 7.69
CA TYR A 165 -2.58 -0.87 7.03
C TYR A 165 -3.81 -0.21 6.42
N ASN A 166 -4.41 -0.90 5.46
CA ASN A 166 -5.70 -0.52 4.92
C ASN A 166 -6.64 -1.70 4.72
N ALA A 167 -7.94 -1.40 4.69
CA ALA A 167 -9.01 -2.31 4.33
C ALA A 167 -10.02 -1.57 3.45
N ALA A 168 -10.57 -2.22 2.42
CA ALA A 168 -11.50 -1.58 1.50
C ALA A 168 -12.59 -2.52 1.03
N ALA A 169 -13.77 -1.94 0.80
CA ALA A 169 -14.92 -2.59 0.19
C ALA A 169 -15.45 -1.71 -0.93
N GLU A 170 -15.80 -2.31 -2.07
CA GLU A 170 -16.23 -1.58 -3.25
C GLU A 170 -17.26 -2.38 -4.05
N LEU A 171 -18.36 -1.74 -4.40
CA LEU A 171 -19.34 -2.25 -5.36
C LEU A 171 -18.93 -1.78 -6.75
N LEU A 172 -18.89 -2.68 -7.73
CA LEU A 172 -18.53 -2.38 -9.10
C LEU A 172 -19.63 -2.79 -10.06
N VAL A 173 -19.90 -1.93 -11.04
CA VAL A 173 -20.80 -2.19 -12.17
C VAL A 173 -20.00 -2.16 -13.47
N GLU A 174 -20.03 -3.24 -14.25
CA GLU A 174 -19.17 -3.46 -15.42
C GLU A 174 -19.94 -3.43 -16.75
N PHE A 175 -19.41 -2.70 -17.73
CA PHE A 175 -20.00 -2.51 -19.06
C PHE A 175 -18.92 -2.64 -20.13
N GLY A 176 -18.81 -3.83 -20.75
CA GLY A 176 -18.06 -3.98 -21.99
C GLY A 176 -16.56 -3.62 -21.93
N GLY A 177 -15.92 -3.75 -20.76
CA GLY A 177 -14.50 -3.40 -20.57
C GLY A 177 -14.28 -2.10 -19.79
N LEU A 178 -15.34 -1.34 -19.55
CA LEU A 178 -15.38 -0.25 -18.57
C LEU A 178 -16.08 -0.70 -17.29
N GLY A 179 -15.80 -0.03 -16.19
CA GLY A 179 -16.53 -0.24 -14.94
C GLY A 179 -16.66 1.02 -14.11
N LEU A 180 -17.70 1.10 -13.30
CA LEU A 180 -17.90 2.13 -12.29
C LEU A 180 -17.86 1.49 -10.92
N GLY A 181 -17.03 2.02 -10.02
CA GLY A 181 -16.90 1.55 -8.65
C GLY A 181 -17.36 2.61 -7.65
N LEU A 182 -18.10 2.19 -6.62
CA LEU A 182 -18.40 2.99 -5.43
C LEU A 182 -17.94 2.20 -4.21
N GLY A 183 -17.05 2.78 -3.41
CA GLY A 183 -16.48 2.07 -2.27
C GLY A 183 -16.01 2.96 -1.14
N ALA A 184 -15.60 2.31 -0.06
CA ALA A 184 -14.94 2.93 1.06
C ALA A 184 -13.64 2.20 1.37
N GLU A 185 -12.64 2.93 1.85
CA GLU A 185 -11.40 2.38 2.39
C GLU A 185 -11.19 2.94 3.79
N TYR A 186 -10.55 2.17 4.66
CA TYR A 186 -10.05 2.58 5.96
C TYR A 186 -8.54 2.48 5.90
N VAL A 187 -7.83 3.59 6.12
CA VAL A 187 -6.36 3.65 6.18
C VAL A 187 -5.95 4.13 7.56
N ARG A 188 -5.04 3.42 8.23
CA ARG A 188 -4.45 3.85 9.49
C ARG A 188 -2.94 3.76 9.44
N VAL A 189 -2.26 4.87 9.71
CA VAL A 189 -0.81 4.94 9.93
C VAL A 189 -0.56 5.40 11.37
N GLU A 190 0.42 4.79 12.02
CA GLU A 190 0.70 5.02 13.44
C GLU A 190 2.20 4.87 13.70
N SER A 191 2.73 5.71 14.59
CA SER A 191 4.10 5.59 15.06
C SER A 191 4.18 5.94 16.53
N THR A 192 4.76 5.02 17.30
CA THR A 192 5.11 5.26 18.71
C THR A 192 6.61 5.43 18.80
N GLY A 193 7.02 6.58 19.34
CA GLY A 193 8.40 6.89 19.67
C GLY A 193 8.57 7.00 21.17
N SER A 194 9.76 6.70 21.65
CA SER A 194 10.10 6.93 23.06
C SER A 194 11.57 7.28 23.19
N MET A 195 11.89 8.19 24.11
CA MET A 195 13.26 8.54 24.48
C MET A 195 13.42 8.57 25.98
N ASN A 196 14.57 8.09 26.45
CA ASN A 196 14.96 8.12 27.85
C ASN A 196 16.16 9.06 28.02
N PHE A 197 16.09 9.90 29.04
CA PHE A 197 17.11 10.89 29.39
C PHE A 197 17.55 10.72 30.82
N ALA A 198 18.78 11.13 31.12
CA ALA A 198 19.31 11.25 32.47
C ALA A 198 19.92 12.64 32.66
N THR A 199 19.78 13.23 33.84
CA THR A 199 20.55 14.43 34.19
C THR A 199 21.99 14.06 34.59
N LYS A 200 22.99 14.91 34.32
CA LYS A 200 24.39 14.70 34.76
C LYS A 200 24.61 15.25 36.19
N HIS A 201 23.79 14.81 37.14
CA HIS A 201 23.99 15.06 38.57
C HIS A 201 24.59 13.82 39.24
N TRP A 202 25.08 13.97 40.48
CA TRP A 202 25.64 12.84 41.26
C TRP A 202 24.59 11.75 41.48
N THR A 203 23.33 12.16 41.60
CA THR A 203 22.13 11.32 41.49
C THR A 203 21.39 11.74 40.22
N PRO A 204 21.53 11.02 39.10
CA PRO A 204 20.90 11.37 37.84
C PRO A 204 19.39 11.19 37.96
N ASP A 205 18.60 12.20 37.60
CA ASP A 205 17.16 12.05 37.41
C ASP A 205 16.92 11.44 36.02
N LEU A 206 16.32 10.26 35.97
CA LEU A 206 15.78 9.63 34.77
C LEU A 206 14.43 10.23 34.35
N TYR A 207 14.31 10.45 33.04
CA TYR A 207 13.08 10.86 32.38
C TYR A 207 12.79 9.90 31.25
N SER A 208 11.54 9.47 31.14
CA SER A 208 11.03 8.79 29.95
C SER A 208 10.02 9.70 29.28
N PHE A 209 10.13 9.84 27.96
CA PHE A 209 9.18 10.55 27.12
C PHE A 209 8.71 9.59 26.02
N SER A 210 7.40 9.55 25.76
CA SER A 210 6.83 8.78 24.67
C SER A 210 5.78 9.60 23.93
N MET A 211 5.67 9.33 22.63
CA MET A 211 4.79 10.04 21.71
C MET A 211 4.20 9.07 20.71
N THR A 212 2.87 8.97 20.69
CA THR A 212 2.11 8.14 19.77
C THR A 212 1.23 9.02 18.89
N ASP A 213 1.61 9.11 17.62
CA ASP A 213 0.78 9.73 16.59
C ASP A 213 0.00 8.66 15.84
N ARG A 214 -1.28 8.94 15.62
CA ARG A 214 -2.19 8.11 14.84
C ARG A 214 -2.94 8.98 13.86
N LEU A 215 -2.78 8.65 12.57
CA LEU A 215 -3.54 9.27 11.50
C LEU A 215 -4.40 8.19 10.83
N THR A 216 -5.70 8.44 10.79
CA THR A 216 -6.68 7.58 10.13
C THR A 216 -7.37 8.37 9.04
N VAL A 217 -7.65 7.74 7.90
CA VAL A 217 -8.48 8.35 6.86
C VAL A 217 -9.44 7.33 6.28
N VAL A 218 -10.69 7.76 6.10
CA VAL A 218 -11.76 6.95 5.50
C VAL A 218 -12.22 7.64 4.22
N PRO A 219 -11.66 7.31 3.04
CA PRO A 219 -12.22 7.79 1.78
C PRO A 219 -13.50 7.06 1.39
N VAL A 220 -14.53 7.82 1.03
CA VAL A 220 -15.69 7.35 0.26
C VAL A 220 -15.49 7.79 -1.19
N ARG A 221 -15.31 6.80 -2.09
CA ARG A 221 -14.69 7.00 -3.40
C ARG A 221 -15.54 6.48 -4.55
N ALA A 222 -15.55 7.23 -5.65
CA ALA A 222 -16.10 6.82 -6.93
C ALA A 222 -14.95 6.63 -7.94
N ASN A 223 -14.92 5.48 -8.62
CA ASN A 223 -13.86 5.08 -9.53
C ASN A 223 -14.40 4.73 -10.91
N VAL A 224 -13.60 5.01 -11.94
CA VAL A 224 -13.77 4.47 -13.28
C VAL A 224 -12.67 3.46 -13.53
N TYR A 225 -13.06 2.27 -13.99
CA TYR A 225 -12.18 1.16 -14.34
C TYR A 225 -12.13 0.99 -15.86
N ALA A 226 -10.97 0.61 -16.37
CA ALA A 226 -10.77 0.18 -17.74
C ALA A 226 -9.90 -1.07 -17.77
N ASP A 227 -10.35 -2.08 -18.52
CA ASP A 227 -9.55 -3.26 -18.81
C ASP A 227 -8.39 -2.87 -19.75
N VAL A 228 -7.16 -3.22 -19.37
CA VAL A 228 -5.97 -3.03 -20.21
C VAL A 228 -5.60 -4.32 -20.93
N LEU A 229 -5.66 -5.45 -20.21
CA LEU A 229 -5.35 -6.77 -20.76
C LEU A 229 -6.34 -7.79 -20.23
N ARG A 230 -6.88 -8.63 -21.10
CA ARG A 230 -7.85 -9.67 -20.73
C ARG A 230 -7.41 -11.01 -21.31
N SER A 231 -7.40 -12.04 -20.47
CA SER A 231 -7.11 -13.43 -20.85
C SER A 231 -8.17 -14.37 -20.28
N ARG A 232 -8.03 -15.67 -20.52
CA ARG A 232 -8.90 -16.70 -19.91
C ARG A 232 -8.68 -16.82 -18.40
N LEU A 233 -7.45 -16.61 -17.94
CA LEU A 233 -7.05 -16.78 -16.54
C LEU A 233 -7.34 -15.55 -15.67
N GLY A 234 -7.51 -14.38 -16.29
CA GLY A 234 -7.63 -13.15 -15.54
C GLY A 234 -7.63 -11.91 -16.41
N ARG A 235 -7.44 -10.76 -15.76
CA ARG A 235 -7.31 -9.47 -16.43
C ARG A 235 -6.48 -8.50 -15.61
N ILE A 236 -5.98 -7.48 -16.30
CA ILE A 236 -5.32 -6.32 -15.73
C ILE A 236 -6.24 -5.12 -15.98
N LEU A 237 -6.55 -4.39 -14.92
CA LEU A 237 -7.35 -3.17 -14.96
C LEU A 237 -6.51 -1.99 -14.50
N VAL A 238 -6.79 -0.83 -15.06
CA VAL A 238 -6.40 0.45 -14.48
C VAL A 238 -7.65 1.17 -14.00
N TYR A 239 -7.50 1.98 -12.97
CA TYR A 239 -8.61 2.78 -12.48
C TYR A 239 -8.15 4.14 -11.97
N GLY A 240 -9.07 5.09 -12.00
CA GLY A 240 -8.89 6.42 -11.46
C GLY A 240 -10.19 6.94 -10.87
N GLY A 241 -10.11 7.78 -9.84
CA GLY A 241 -11.29 8.27 -9.16
C GLY A 241 -11.05 9.43 -8.23
N ALA A 242 -12.15 9.93 -7.70
CA ALA A 242 -12.19 10.99 -6.70
C ALA A 242 -13.08 10.55 -5.52
N GLY A 243 -12.87 11.15 -4.37
CA GLY A 243 -13.63 10.83 -3.18
C GLY A 243 -13.58 11.92 -2.12
N LEU A 244 -14.48 11.80 -1.15
CA LEU A 244 -14.45 12.58 0.09
C LEU A 244 -13.67 11.79 1.13
N TYR A 245 -12.63 12.38 1.68
CA TYR A 245 -11.71 11.77 2.63
C TYR A 245 -12.00 12.31 4.02
N PHE A 246 -12.45 11.46 4.93
CA PHE A 246 -12.68 11.81 6.33
C PHE A 246 -11.42 11.48 7.14
N GLY A 247 -10.67 12.51 7.53
CA GLY A 247 -9.42 12.39 8.27
C GLY A 247 -9.66 12.48 9.78
N HIS A 248 -8.96 11.63 10.53
CA HIS A 248 -8.88 11.66 11.99
C HIS A 248 -7.41 11.69 12.40
N PHE A 249 -7.06 12.64 13.25
CA PHE A 249 -5.75 12.78 13.85
C PHE A 249 -5.87 12.57 15.37
N SER A 250 -4.98 11.77 15.94
CA SER A 250 -4.82 11.64 17.37
C SER A 250 -3.34 11.62 17.71
N ASP A 251 -2.99 12.37 18.73
CA ASP A 251 -1.63 12.45 19.25
C ASP A 251 -1.67 12.34 20.77
N VAL A 252 -0.76 11.57 21.33
CA VAL A 252 -0.66 11.28 22.76
C VAL A 252 0.79 11.36 23.17
N TRP A 253 1.11 12.30 24.05
CA TRP A 253 2.42 12.43 24.65
C TRP A 253 2.31 12.00 26.10
N SER A 254 3.30 11.25 26.57
CA SER A 254 3.42 10.95 27.98
C SER A 254 4.87 11.00 28.41
N GLY A 255 5.08 11.29 29.68
CA GLY A 255 6.39 11.17 30.28
C GLY A 255 6.30 10.88 31.75
N VAL A 256 7.37 10.31 32.29
CA VAL A 256 7.49 9.98 33.71
C VAL A 256 8.91 10.32 34.14
N ASN A 257 9.05 10.98 35.29
CA ASN A 257 10.36 11.17 35.92
C ASN A 257 10.59 10.15 37.05
N GLU A 258 11.78 10.15 37.65
CA GLU A 258 12.11 9.24 38.77
C GLU A 258 11.20 9.36 39.99
N LYS A 259 10.61 10.52 40.20
CA LYS A 259 9.68 10.77 41.32
C LYS A 259 8.28 10.22 41.04
N GLY A 260 8.06 9.63 39.86
CA GLY A 260 6.76 9.15 39.42
C GLY A 260 5.80 10.26 38.96
N GLU A 261 6.30 11.48 38.80
CA GLU A 261 5.50 12.59 38.30
C GLU A 261 5.28 12.39 36.80
N THR A 262 4.02 12.47 36.38
CA THR A 262 3.62 12.13 35.02
C THR A 262 3.29 13.39 34.21
N LEU A 263 3.79 13.41 32.98
CA LEU A 263 3.35 14.30 31.92
C LEU A 263 2.34 13.53 31.08
N TYR A 264 1.20 14.13 30.79
CA TYR A 264 0.23 13.60 29.84
C TYR A 264 -0.31 14.72 28.97
N PHE A 265 -0.38 14.49 27.67
CA PHE A 265 -1.09 15.35 26.75
C PHE A 265 -1.75 14.46 25.69
N SER A 266 -3.00 14.73 25.36
CA SER A 266 -3.71 14.08 24.28
C SER A 266 -4.52 15.08 23.49
N GLN A 267 -4.48 14.95 22.18
CA GLN A 267 -5.35 15.70 21.29
C GLN A 267 -5.94 14.79 20.23
N ARG A 268 -7.15 15.14 19.79
CA ARG A 268 -7.87 14.46 18.71
C ARG A 268 -8.55 15.49 17.85
N ALA A 269 -8.48 15.35 16.54
CA ALA A 269 -9.14 16.25 15.61
C ALA A 269 -9.61 15.51 14.36
N ASP A 270 -10.71 16.01 13.79
CA ASP A 270 -11.36 15.47 12.61
C ASP A 270 -11.52 16.56 11.54
N ALA A 271 -11.42 16.16 10.28
CA ALA A 271 -11.68 17.02 9.12
C ALA A 271 -12.07 16.20 7.90
N SER A 272 -12.46 16.89 6.82
CA SER A 272 -12.67 16.23 5.53
C SER A 272 -12.18 17.07 4.38
N ALA A 273 -11.73 16.41 3.31
CA ALA A 273 -11.36 17.08 2.06
C ALA A 273 -11.62 16.19 0.85
N LEU A 274 -11.62 16.79 -0.33
CA LEU A 274 -11.60 16.03 -1.58
C LEU A 274 -10.21 15.45 -1.84
N GLY A 275 -10.17 14.25 -2.41
CA GLY A 275 -8.94 13.61 -2.82
C GLY A 275 -9.11 12.80 -4.10
N PHE A 276 -7.98 12.40 -4.66
CA PHE A 276 -7.91 11.65 -5.91
C PHE A 276 -7.07 10.39 -5.72
N GLN A 277 -7.38 9.37 -6.50
CA GLN A 277 -6.62 8.12 -6.50
C GLN A 277 -6.57 7.52 -7.89
N ALA A 278 -5.54 6.71 -8.12
CA ALA A 278 -5.41 5.88 -9.30
C ALA A 278 -4.65 4.61 -8.94
N GLY A 279 -4.89 3.54 -9.69
CA GLY A 279 -4.25 2.27 -9.41
C GLY A 279 -4.25 1.29 -10.57
N LEU A 280 -3.50 0.23 -10.35
CA LEU A 280 -3.41 -0.97 -11.18
C LEU A 280 -3.98 -2.14 -10.38
N GLU A 281 -4.78 -2.96 -11.04
CA GLU A 281 -5.39 -4.13 -10.45
C GLU A 281 -5.14 -5.35 -11.34
N ILE A 282 -4.72 -6.46 -10.72
CA ILE A 282 -4.62 -7.76 -11.36
C ILE A 282 -5.71 -8.64 -10.77
N GLU A 283 -6.61 -9.13 -11.62
CA GLU A 283 -7.66 -10.07 -11.27
C GLU A 283 -7.29 -11.46 -11.80
N ILE A 284 -7.20 -12.45 -10.90
CA ILE A 284 -7.01 -13.86 -11.23
C ILE A 284 -8.35 -14.56 -10.99
N ARG A 285 -8.92 -15.12 -12.06
CA ARG A 285 -10.22 -15.79 -12.00
C ARG A 285 -10.07 -17.14 -11.30
N LEU A 286 -10.81 -17.34 -10.22
CA LEU A 286 -10.86 -18.62 -9.48
C LEU A 286 -12.07 -19.45 -9.91
N SER A 287 -13.19 -18.79 -10.19
CA SER A 287 -14.40 -19.39 -10.75
C SER A 287 -15.16 -18.33 -11.56
N GLU A 288 -16.34 -18.66 -12.09
CA GLU A 288 -17.21 -17.69 -12.75
C GLU A 288 -17.69 -16.56 -11.81
N ARG A 289 -17.75 -16.82 -10.51
CA ARG A 289 -18.30 -15.91 -9.49
C ARG A 289 -17.27 -15.35 -8.53
N LEU A 290 -16.04 -15.86 -8.56
CA LEU A 290 -15.00 -15.50 -7.60
C LEU A 290 -13.68 -15.23 -8.32
N ALA A 291 -13.01 -14.14 -7.93
CA ALA A 291 -11.66 -13.84 -8.36
C ALA A 291 -10.80 -13.39 -7.18
N LEU A 292 -9.52 -13.74 -7.24
CA LEU A 292 -8.48 -13.14 -6.41
C LEU A 292 -8.03 -11.82 -7.05
N VAL A 293 -7.81 -10.81 -6.22
CA VAL A 293 -7.40 -9.48 -6.68
C VAL A 293 -6.12 -9.08 -5.98
N ALA A 294 -5.15 -8.59 -6.75
CA ALA A 294 -3.96 -7.90 -6.25
C ALA A 294 -3.97 -6.46 -6.79
N GLU A 295 -3.69 -5.49 -5.92
CA GLU A 295 -3.87 -4.08 -6.26
C GLU A 295 -2.70 -3.22 -5.78
N ALA A 296 -2.25 -2.31 -6.62
CA ALA A 296 -1.32 -1.25 -6.27
C ALA A 296 -1.97 0.11 -6.57
N ALA A 297 -2.07 0.98 -5.57
CA ALA A 297 -2.78 2.25 -5.70
C ALA A 297 -1.96 3.41 -5.14
N GLY A 298 -2.05 4.56 -5.81
CA GLY A 298 -1.61 5.85 -5.32
C GLY A 298 -2.81 6.72 -4.97
N ARG A 299 -2.69 7.54 -3.92
CA ARG A 299 -3.69 8.51 -3.51
C ARG A 299 -3.05 9.86 -3.22
N ARG A 300 -3.81 10.92 -3.43
CA ARG A 300 -3.48 12.30 -3.04
C ARG A 300 -4.65 12.89 -2.28
N ALA A 301 -4.44 13.17 -0.99
CA ALA A 301 -5.41 13.83 -0.13
C ALA A 301 -4.65 14.67 0.89
N VAL A 302 -4.85 15.98 0.84
CA VAL A 302 -4.33 16.92 1.83
C VAL A 302 -5.54 17.50 2.52
N ILE A 303 -5.64 17.28 3.83
CA ILE A 303 -6.81 17.65 4.63
C ILE A 303 -6.40 18.80 5.55
N ASP A 304 -7.22 19.85 5.61
CA ASP A 304 -7.10 21.00 6.50
C ASP A 304 -8.43 21.23 7.25
N GLY A 305 -8.50 22.28 8.07
CA GLY A 305 -9.70 22.56 8.87
C GLY A 305 -9.97 21.52 9.97
N PHE A 306 -8.93 20.89 10.50
CA PHE A 306 -9.04 19.92 11.59
C PHE A 306 -9.59 20.58 12.85
N THR A 307 -10.74 20.11 13.34
CA THR A 307 -11.34 20.57 14.59
C THR A 307 -11.40 19.44 15.60
N GLY A 308 -11.20 19.74 16.88
CA GLY A 308 -11.35 18.72 17.91
C GLY A 308 -10.98 19.21 19.30
N THR A 309 -10.46 18.30 20.13
CA THR A 309 -10.21 18.55 21.54
C THR A 309 -8.79 18.19 21.95
N ALA A 310 -8.20 18.98 22.83
CA ALA A 310 -6.93 18.69 23.50
C ALA A 310 -7.11 18.74 25.02
N GLU A 311 -6.45 17.82 25.74
CA GLU A 311 -6.43 17.73 27.19
C GLU A 311 -5.02 17.33 27.65
N GLY A 312 -4.64 17.71 28.87
CA GLY A 312 -3.34 17.32 29.39
C GLY A 312 -3.09 17.81 30.82
N THR A 313 -2.10 17.22 31.46
CA THR A 313 -1.61 17.72 32.75
C THR A 313 -0.67 18.90 32.52
N PRO A 314 -0.73 19.95 33.37
CA PRO A 314 0.28 21.01 33.38
C PRO A 314 1.67 20.38 33.51
N GLY A 315 2.46 20.48 32.44
CA GLY A 315 3.66 19.70 32.27
C GLY A 315 4.98 20.44 32.50
N TRP A 316 6.03 19.68 32.80
CA TRP A 316 7.43 20.09 32.98
C TRP A 316 7.98 21.03 31.91
N PHE A 317 7.58 20.82 30.66
CA PHE A 317 8.15 21.52 29.51
C PHE A 317 7.48 22.87 29.24
N HIS A 318 6.26 23.09 29.72
CA HIS A 318 5.55 24.34 29.49
C HIS A 318 4.55 24.71 30.60
N PRO A 319 5.02 25.21 31.76
CA PRO A 319 4.13 25.76 32.80
C PRO A 319 3.33 27.00 32.32
N LYS A 320 3.62 27.52 31.11
CA LYS A 320 2.93 28.64 30.46
C LYS A 320 2.43 28.34 29.04
N SER A 321 2.47 27.10 28.54
CA SER A 321 1.87 26.77 27.22
C SER A 321 0.36 27.00 27.21
N GLY A 322 -0.23 27.23 28.38
CA GLY A 322 -1.66 27.26 28.53
C GLY A 322 -2.26 25.88 28.29
N ILE A 323 -1.56 24.77 28.50
CA ILE A 323 -2.26 23.47 28.62
C ILE A 323 -2.97 23.49 29.98
N SER A 324 -4.30 23.60 29.96
CA SER A 324 -5.13 23.46 31.16
C SER A 324 -5.47 21.99 31.39
N GLU A 325 -5.72 21.64 32.65
CA GLU A 325 -6.35 20.37 33.01
C GLU A 325 -7.71 20.20 32.35
N GLU A 326 -8.40 21.32 32.09
CA GLU A 326 -9.67 21.33 31.37
C GLU A 326 -9.47 21.07 29.87
N PRO A 327 -10.22 20.12 29.27
CA PRO A 327 -10.24 19.91 27.84
C PRO A 327 -10.58 21.20 27.08
N ARG A 328 -9.87 21.45 25.99
CA ARG A 328 -10.10 22.59 25.11
C ARG A 328 -10.55 22.13 23.75
N SER A 329 -11.51 22.83 23.17
CA SER A 329 -11.93 22.61 21.79
C SER A 329 -11.36 23.68 20.87
N GLY A 330 -11.13 23.34 19.61
CA GLY A 330 -10.65 24.34 18.65
C GLY A 330 -10.21 23.74 17.33
N ILE A 331 -9.41 24.51 16.60
CA ILE A 331 -8.80 24.13 15.33
C ILE A 331 -7.35 23.68 15.61
N LEU A 332 -6.90 22.64 14.91
CA LEU A 332 -5.52 22.19 14.91
C LEU A 332 -4.66 23.18 14.10
N TYR A 333 -3.67 23.78 14.74
CA TYR A 333 -2.74 24.72 14.11
C TYR A 333 -1.34 24.12 14.04
N SER A 334 -0.63 24.44 12.96
CA SER A 334 0.82 24.25 12.84
C SER A 334 1.53 25.59 12.97
N TYR A 335 2.61 25.64 13.73
CA TYR A 335 3.46 26.83 13.88
C TYR A 335 4.85 26.45 14.33
N GLU A 336 5.76 27.43 14.39
CA GLU A 336 7.09 27.25 14.95
C GLU A 336 7.37 28.23 16.08
N LEU A 337 7.99 27.76 17.16
CA LEU A 337 8.40 28.54 18.32
C LEU A 337 9.91 28.65 18.44
N GLN A 338 10.41 29.84 18.75
CA GLN A 338 11.78 30.03 19.18
C GLN A 338 11.77 30.34 20.68
N MET A 339 12.31 29.43 21.52
CA MET A 339 12.25 29.59 22.98
C MET A 339 13.28 30.58 23.53
N THR A 340 14.37 30.79 22.79
CA THR A 340 15.42 31.77 23.09
C THR A 340 15.76 32.55 21.81
N THR A 341 16.42 33.71 21.94
CA THR A 341 16.69 34.60 20.81
C THR A 341 17.52 33.94 19.70
N ASP A 342 18.43 33.05 20.08
CA ASP A 342 19.35 32.34 19.16
C ASP A 342 19.06 30.83 19.11
N GLY A 343 17.96 30.39 19.74
CA GLY A 343 17.57 28.98 19.78
C GLY A 343 17.03 28.47 18.45
N PRO A 344 16.97 27.15 18.26
CA PRO A 344 16.29 26.57 17.11
C PRO A 344 14.78 26.87 17.13
N TRP A 345 14.16 26.80 15.96
CA TRP A 345 12.71 26.87 15.80
C TRP A 345 12.09 25.49 16.01
N ILE A 346 11.16 25.39 16.96
CA ILE A 346 10.45 24.19 17.39
C ILE A 346 9.11 24.14 16.65
N PRO A 347 8.90 23.21 15.71
CA PRO A 347 7.59 22.98 15.10
C PRO A 347 6.62 22.40 16.13
N GLU A 348 5.41 22.94 16.15
CA GLU A 348 4.35 22.58 17.08
C GLU A 348 3.05 22.34 16.32
N LEU A 349 2.30 21.32 16.75
CA LEU A 349 1.02 20.94 16.18
C LEU A 349 0.00 20.81 17.31
N LEU A 350 -0.83 21.84 17.52
CA LEU A 350 -1.66 21.96 18.73
C LEU A 350 -3.02 22.59 18.44
N ILE A 351 -4.04 22.18 19.20
CA ILE A 351 -5.43 22.68 19.09
C ILE A 351 -5.61 23.98 19.88
N TYR A 352 -6.15 25.01 19.22
CA TYR A 352 -6.50 26.30 19.83
C TYR A 352 -7.85 26.81 19.33
N GLU A 353 -8.55 27.60 20.15
CA GLU A 353 -9.81 28.24 19.78
C GLU A 353 -9.65 29.27 18.62
N ALA A 354 -8.48 29.90 18.54
CA ALA A 354 -8.14 30.90 17.52
C ALA A 354 -6.69 30.77 17.09
N LEU A 355 -6.34 31.39 15.95
CA LEU A 355 -4.99 31.39 15.41
C LEU A 355 -3.97 31.81 16.49
N PRO A 356 -2.96 30.96 16.79
CA PRO A 356 -1.98 31.27 17.83
C PRO A 356 -1.22 32.55 17.52
N THR A 357 -1.07 33.39 18.55
CA THR A 357 -0.25 34.60 18.52
C THR A 357 0.76 34.54 19.67
N ALA A 358 1.83 35.34 19.59
CA ALA A 358 2.79 35.42 20.69
C ALA A 358 2.12 35.79 22.03
N LYS A 359 1.09 36.65 21.99
CA LYS A 359 0.31 37.05 23.17
C LYS A 359 -0.56 35.91 23.70
N SER A 360 -1.29 35.19 22.84
CA SER A 360 -2.18 34.10 23.29
C SER A 360 -1.40 32.92 23.87
N LEU A 361 -0.16 32.71 23.42
CA LEU A 361 0.76 31.71 23.93
C LEU A 361 1.58 32.17 25.16
N GLY A 362 1.36 33.41 25.63
CA GLY A 362 2.09 33.95 26.79
C GLY A 362 3.61 34.06 26.56
N LEU A 363 4.06 34.24 25.32
CA LEU A 363 5.47 34.34 24.97
C LEU A 363 6.07 35.64 25.53
N SER A 364 7.28 35.54 26.08
CA SER A 364 8.09 36.67 26.48
C SER A 364 8.70 37.39 25.26
N SER A 365 9.28 38.58 25.48
CA SER A 365 9.97 39.34 24.42
C SER A 365 11.20 38.65 23.80
N ARG A 366 11.71 37.59 24.44
CA ARG A 366 12.83 36.78 23.92
C ARG A 366 12.37 35.59 23.09
N GLN A 367 11.08 35.26 23.17
CA GLN A 367 10.47 34.16 22.46
C GLN A 367 9.80 34.67 21.20
N ARG A 368 9.81 33.86 20.15
CA ARG A 368 9.26 34.23 18.85
C ARG A 368 8.33 33.16 18.35
N LEU A 369 7.32 33.58 17.59
CA LEU A 369 6.36 32.73 16.89
C LEU A 369 6.43 33.09 15.42
N ARG A 370 6.41 32.09 14.54
CA ARG A 370 6.22 32.29 13.10
C ARG A 370 5.42 31.15 12.48
N GLY A 371 4.95 31.39 11.25
CA GLY A 371 4.33 30.35 10.43
C GLY A 371 3.03 29.77 11.00
N ALA A 372 2.36 30.48 11.92
CA ALA A 372 1.08 30.03 12.45
C ALA A 372 0.02 30.00 11.35
N ALA A 373 -0.55 28.82 11.13
CA ALA A 373 -1.59 28.55 10.15
C ALA A 373 -2.38 27.30 10.57
N GLU A 374 -3.59 27.13 10.04
CA GLU A 374 -4.33 25.88 10.21
C GLU A 374 -3.49 24.70 9.70
N ALA A 375 -3.49 23.62 10.47
CA ALA A 375 -2.70 22.46 10.16
C ALA A 375 -3.22 21.75 8.91
N ARG A 376 -2.28 21.34 8.05
CA ARG A 376 -2.55 20.58 6.83
C ARG A 376 -1.90 19.20 6.94
N LEU A 377 -2.70 18.15 7.03
CA LEU A 377 -2.21 16.78 7.14
C LEU A 377 -2.20 16.11 5.76
N ASP A 378 -1.08 15.51 5.39
CA ASP A 378 -0.86 14.93 4.05
C ASP A 378 -1.06 13.40 4.05
N PHE A 379 -2.24 12.95 3.64
CA PHE A 379 -2.57 11.53 3.45
C PHE A 379 -2.17 10.99 2.06
N THR A 380 -1.44 11.79 1.27
CA THR A 380 -0.85 11.35 -0.01
C THR A 380 0.09 10.18 0.23
N GLY A 381 -0.02 9.17 -0.62
CA GLY A 381 0.69 7.93 -0.39
C GLY A 381 0.33 6.82 -1.35
N TYR A 382 0.71 5.60 -0.99
CA TYR A 382 0.46 4.42 -1.78
C TYR A 382 0.00 3.26 -0.91
N SER A 383 -0.59 2.25 -1.54
CA SER A 383 -0.99 1.00 -0.89
C SER A 383 -0.81 -0.19 -1.82
N ALA A 384 -0.51 -1.34 -1.21
CA ALA A 384 -0.53 -2.64 -1.86
C ALA A 384 -1.58 -3.51 -1.15
N ARG A 385 -2.51 -4.10 -1.91
CA ARG A 385 -3.64 -4.87 -1.36
C ARG A 385 -3.78 -6.24 -2.01
N LEU A 386 -4.31 -7.17 -1.24
CA LEU A 386 -4.86 -8.44 -1.72
C LEU A 386 -6.34 -8.53 -1.32
N GLY A 387 -7.15 -9.16 -2.14
CA GLY A 387 -8.59 -9.23 -1.90
C GLY A 387 -9.33 -10.25 -2.74
N LEU A 388 -10.64 -10.29 -2.56
CA LEU A 388 -11.56 -11.14 -3.30
C LEU A 388 -12.61 -10.28 -3.99
N ARG A 389 -12.99 -10.68 -5.20
CA ARG A 389 -14.10 -10.10 -5.97
C ARG A 389 -15.17 -11.17 -6.20
N PHE A 390 -16.39 -10.86 -5.78
CA PHE A 390 -17.58 -11.69 -5.92
C PHE A 390 -18.48 -11.12 -7.01
N LYS A 391 -18.87 -11.91 -8.01
CA LYS A 391 -19.72 -11.49 -9.14
C LYS A 391 -21.13 -12.05 -8.98
N PHE A 392 -22.16 -11.20 -9.11
CA PHE A 392 -23.56 -11.50 -8.81
C PHE A 392 -24.44 -11.63 -10.02
#